data_AF-A0A8T8WVG0-F1
#
_entry.id   AF-A0A8T8WVG0-F1
#
_cell.length_a   1.000
_cell.length_b   1.000
_cell.length_c   1.000
_cell.angle_alpha   90.00
_cell.angle_beta   90.00
_cell.angle_gamma   90.00
#
_symmetry.space_group_name_H-M   'P 1'
#
loop_
_entity.id
_entity.type
_entity.pdbx_description
1 polymer ?
#
loop_
_entity_poly.entity_id
_entity_poly.type
_entity_poly.pdbx_seq_one_letter_code
_entity_poly.pdbx_strand_id
1 'polypeptide(L)'
;MTDATTSLLTEHFSYTPLSLIDDIINSINNLIYQAISSLETGLLNTPPERLGFAHAANESTIPDTDEDGNVIYPEAQLEIENGLHQLETLLEATVDRTFDKFELFVLRNTFKVPEDLMGWIRLKHYENIDLHPPEDAPTPDTIAAQRKKLLETKKLNRALKQESAQNEAIIAQLRQILSANGPKPDTTKAGDEAAPSTTTANTTKDLDLSFLTSSAAARQLRVGAVAGSNTQHTPITTNTTFILSQLPALQALIKELRPKLATLQQSEDKMEVDSKADARREYIESRVRLHLERSGQLAAGNEVNPVLTGRRIDVAEAQALESVMGLLAEGQNKSA
;
A
#
# COMPACT_ATOMS: atom_id res chain seq x y z
N MET A 1 -0.19 -54.83 22.44
CA MET A 1 0.80 -53.81 22.83
C MET A 1 0.21 -53.01 23.97
N THR A 2 0.96 -52.74 25.04
CA THR A 2 0.53 -51.82 26.10
C THR A 2 0.69 -50.38 25.63
N ASP A 3 -0.21 -49.48 26.01
CA ASP A 3 -0.17 -48.07 25.57
C ASP A 3 1.16 -47.37 25.89
N ALA A 4 1.79 -47.75 27.01
CA ALA A 4 3.11 -47.26 27.40
C ALA A 4 4.23 -47.67 26.41
N THR A 5 4.23 -48.92 25.92
CA THR A 5 5.22 -49.38 24.94
C THR A 5 5.06 -48.67 23.60
N THR A 6 3.82 -48.42 23.17
CA THR A 6 3.55 -47.70 21.92
C THR A 6 3.94 -46.24 22.04
N SER A 7 3.70 -45.60 23.19
CA SER A 7 4.15 -44.23 23.44
C SER A 7 5.68 -44.11 23.39
N LEU A 8 6.40 -45.00 24.10
CA LEU A 8 7.86 -45.03 24.13
C LEU A 8 8.46 -45.24 22.73
N LEU A 9 7.94 -46.22 21.98
CA LEU A 9 8.40 -46.51 20.63
C LEU A 9 8.08 -45.37 19.66
N THR A 10 6.88 -44.78 19.77
CA THR A 10 6.48 -43.65 18.93
C THR A 10 7.35 -42.43 19.20
N GLU A 11 7.67 -42.17 20.46
CA GLU A 11 8.57 -41.09 20.84
C GLU A 11 10.00 -41.33 20.34
N HIS A 12 10.50 -42.56 20.43
CA HIS A 12 11.83 -42.93 19.94
C HIS A 12 11.93 -42.81 18.40
N PHE A 13 10.94 -43.34 17.68
CA PHE A 13 10.96 -43.37 16.22
C PHE A 13 10.43 -42.08 15.58
N SER A 14 9.76 -41.22 16.34
CA SER A 14 9.00 -40.05 15.86
C SER A 14 7.79 -40.37 14.94
N TYR A 15 7.49 -41.64 14.77
CA TYR A 15 6.33 -42.16 14.06
C TYR A 15 5.83 -43.43 14.75
N THR A 16 4.57 -43.79 14.53
CA THR A 16 4.03 -45.03 15.10
C THR A 16 4.55 -46.24 14.32
N PRO A 17 4.96 -47.33 14.97
CA PRO A 17 5.40 -48.54 14.26
C PRO A 17 4.35 -49.10 13.28
N LEU A 18 3.07 -48.85 13.54
CA LEU A 18 1.98 -49.23 12.64
C LEU A 18 2.06 -48.47 11.32
N SER A 19 2.31 -47.15 11.35
CA SER A 19 2.46 -46.33 10.13
C SER A 19 3.59 -46.83 9.23
N LEU A 20 4.71 -47.28 9.80
CA LEU A 20 5.80 -47.86 9.00
C LEU A 20 5.37 -49.15 8.28
N ILE A 21 4.58 -49.98 8.93
CA ILE A 21 4.09 -51.23 8.34
C ILE A 21 3.08 -50.92 7.24
N ASP A 22 2.18 -49.96 7.46
CA ASP A 22 1.23 -49.49 6.44
C ASP A 22 1.97 -48.99 5.19
N ASP A 23 3.02 -48.18 5.36
CA ASP A 23 3.85 -47.69 4.25
C ASP A 23 4.55 -48.82 3.50
N ILE A 24 5.04 -49.85 4.22
CA ILE A 24 5.65 -51.04 3.61
C ILE A 24 4.61 -51.80 2.78
N ILE A 25 3.43 -52.07 3.33
CA ILE A 25 2.33 -52.77 2.62
C ILE A 25 1.93 -52.00 1.37
N ASN A 26 1.74 -50.68 1.49
CA ASN A 26 1.42 -49.81 0.35
C ASN A 26 2.51 -49.85 -0.73
N SER A 27 3.79 -49.83 -0.33
CA SER A 27 4.91 -49.92 -1.28
C SER A 27 4.93 -51.24 -2.04
N ILE A 28 4.61 -52.35 -1.39
CA ILE A 28 4.59 -53.69 -1.99
C ILE A 28 3.42 -53.83 -2.95
N ASN A 29 2.23 -53.36 -2.56
CA ASN A 29 1.07 -53.35 -3.45
C ASN A 29 1.36 -52.54 -4.72
N ASN A 30 2.00 -51.38 -4.60
CA ASN A 30 2.43 -50.60 -5.76
C ASN A 30 3.45 -51.35 -6.64
N LEU A 31 4.43 -52.03 -6.03
CA LEU A 31 5.42 -52.83 -6.77
C LEU A 31 4.78 -54.03 -7.48
N ILE A 32 3.73 -54.62 -6.91
CA ILE A 32 2.98 -55.73 -7.50
C ILE A 32 2.29 -55.28 -8.77
N TYR A 33 1.51 -54.19 -8.71
CA TYR A 33 0.84 -53.66 -9.90
C TYR A 33 1.85 -53.25 -10.98
N GLN A 34 2.98 -52.66 -10.57
CA GLN A 34 4.06 -52.33 -11.50
C GLN A 34 4.70 -53.57 -12.15
N ALA A 35 4.93 -54.64 -11.38
CA ALA A 35 5.51 -55.87 -11.89
C ALA A 35 4.55 -56.60 -12.84
N ILE A 36 3.26 -56.64 -12.51
CA ILE A 36 2.20 -57.23 -13.35
C ILE A 36 2.07 -56.45 -14.66
N SER A 37 2.03 -55.12 -14.62
CA SER A 37 1.99 -54.28 -15.83
C SER A 37 3.27 -54.41 -16.68
N SER A 38 4.44 -54.52 -16.04
CA SER A 38 5.69 -54.81 -16.75
C SER A 38 5.69 -56.20 -17.39
N LEU A 39 5.07 -57.19 -16.74
CA LEU A 39 4.93 -58.54 -17.26
C LEU A 39 3.97 -58.57 -18.45
N GLU A 40 2.82 -57.89 -18.36
CA GLU A 40 1.86 -57.69 -19.45
C GLU A 40 2.56 -57.10 -20.69
N THR A 41 3.26 -55.99 -20.50
CA THR A 41 4.01 -55.32 -21.55
C THR A 41 5.08 -56.25 -22.14
N GLY A 42 5.77 -57.03 -21.30
CA GLY A 42 6.76 -58.01 -21.75
C GLY A 42 6.16 -59.16 -22.58
N LEU A 43 5.00 -59.66 -22.18
CA LEU A 43 4.30 -60.76 -22.88
C LEU A 43 3.69 -60.28 -24.20
N LEU A 44 3.09 -59.09 -24.23
CA LEU A 44 2.52 -58.50 -25.45
C LEU A 44 3.59 -58.16 -26.51
N ASN A 45 4.79 -57.78 -26.07
CA ASN A 45 5.92 -57.51 -26.97
C ASN A 45 6.65 -58.79 -27.44
N THR A 46 6.35 -59.95 -26.86
CA THR A 46 6.97 -61.23 -27.24
C THR A 46 6.15 -61.84 -28.38
N PRO A 47 6.79 -62.30 -29.48
CA PRO A 47 6.04 -62.90 -30.58
C PRO A 47 5.28 -64.15 -30.10
N PRO A 48 3.99 -64.30 -30.48
CA PRO A 48 3.10 -65.35 -29.98
C PRO A 48 3.61 -66.77 -30.26
N GLU A 49 4.37 -66.96 -31.34
CA GLU A 49 5.01 -68.24 -31.69
C GLU A 49 5.99 -68.74 -30.61
N ARG A 50 6.66 -67.83 -29.90
CA ARG A 50 7.59 -68.18 -28.81
C ARG A 50 6.87 -68.53 -27.51
N LEU A 51 5.66 -68.04 -27.35
CA LEU A 51 4.81 -68.31 -26.19
C LEU A 51 4.07 -69.65 -26.32
N GLY A 52 4.19 -70.33 -27.46
CA GLY A 52 3.56 -71.62 -27.72
C GLY A 52 2.20 -71.51 -28.40
N PHE A 53 1.77 -70.31 -28.78
CA PHE A 53 0.63 -70.12 -29.67
C PHE A 53 1.06 -70.51 -31.09
N ALA A 54 0.86 -71.77 -31.42
CA ALA A 54 0.99 -72.27 -32.78
C ALA A 54 -0.40 -72.31 -33.43
N HIS A 55 -0.46 -72.02 -34.73
CA HIS A 55 -1.65 -72.29 -35.52
C HIS A 55 -2.06 -73.75 -35.31
N ALA A 56 -3.26 -73.99 -34.76
CA ALA A 56 -3.89 -75.28 -34.91
C ALA A 56 -3.93 -75.54 -36.43
N ALA A 57 -3.34 -76.65 -36.86
CA ALA A 57 -3.31 -77.09 -38.26
C ALA A 57 -4.71 -77.54 -38.73
N ASN A 58 -5.73 -76.73 -38.45
CA ASN A 58 -7.10 -76.90 -38.88
C ASN A 58 -7.28 -76.10 -40.17
N GLU A 59 -7.31 -76.85 -41.25
CA GLU A 59 -7.20 -76.50 -42.67
C GLU A 59 -8.28 -75.55 -43.24
N SER A 60 -8.99 -74.76 -42.43
CA SER A 60 -10.21 -74.05 -42.86
C SER A 60 -10.44 -72.63 -42.36
N THR A 61 -9.55 -72.02 -41.57
CA THR A 61 -9.75 -70.63 -41.09
C THR A 61 -8.58 -69.76 -41.55
N ILE A 62 -8.89 -68.74 -42.36
CA ILE A 62 -7.92 -67.72 -42.81
C ILE A 62 -7.43 -66.97 -41.57
N PRO A 63 -6.12 -66.88 -41.31
CA PRO A 63 -5.60 -66.13 -40.17
C PRO A 63 -5.89 -64.64 -40.34
N ASP A 64 -6.51 -64.03 -39.32
CA ASP A 64 -6.69 -62.58 -39.27
C ASP A 64 -5.31 -61.90 -39.26
N THR A 65 -5.05 -61.07 -40.27
CA THR A 65 -3.75 -60.47 -40.53
C THR A 65 -3.87 -58.94 -40.42
N ASP A 66 -2.89 -58.27 -39.81
CA ASP A 66 -2.85 -56.81 -39.71
C ASP A 66 -2.50 -56.14 -41.06
N GLU A 67 -2.55 -54.81 -41.12
CA GLU A 67 -2.18 -54.02 -42.32
C GLU A 67 -0.70 -54.24 -42.75
N ASP A 68 0.13 -54.83 -41.89
CA ASP A 68 1.54 -55.12 -42.10
C ASP A 68 1.84 -56.59 -42.47
N GLY A 69 0.82 -57.45 -42.57
CA GLY A 69 0.98 -58.84 -43.00
C GLY A 69 1.36 -59.82 -41.89
N ASN A 70 1.30 -59.42 -40.61
CA ASN A 70 1.55 -60.29 -39.47
C ASN A 70 0.26 -60.95 -39.00
N VAL A 71 0.34 -62.24 -38.67
CA VAL A 71 -0.79 -62.98 -38.11
C VAL A 71 -1.10 -62.45 -36.72
N ILE A 72 -2.32 -61.94 -36.53
CA ILE A 72 -2.82 -61.51 -35.23
C ILE A 72 -3.41 -62.72 -34.54
N TYR A 73 -3.04 -62.93 -33.28
CA TYR A 73 -3.63 -63.95 -32.41
C TYR A 73 -4.48 -63.26 -31.35
N PRO A 74 -5.74 -62.88 -31.65
CA PRO A 74 -6.59 -62.21 -30.68
C PRO A 74 -6.88 -63.11 -29.47
N GLU A 75 -6.92 -64.43 -29.67
CA GLU A 75 -7.06 -65.43 -28.61
C GLU A 75 -5.86 -65.44 -27.65
N ALA A 76 -4.64 -65.22 -28.16
CA ALA A 76 -3.44 -65.17 -27.32
C ALA A 76 -3.43 -63.93 -26.41
N GLN A 77 -3.87 -62.78 -26.92
CA GLN A 77 -4.00 -61.57 -26.10
C GLN A 77 -5.02 -61.75 -24.97
N LEU A 78 -6.18 -62.35 -25.29
CA LEU A 78 -7.24 -62.62 -24.32
C LEU A 78 -6.83 -63.68 -23.29
N GLU A 79 -6.08 -64.70 -23.68
CA GLU A 79 -5.55 -65.71 -22.76
C GLU A 79 -4.47 -65.12 -21.84
N ILE A 80 -3.58 -64.26 -22.37
CA ILE A 80 -2.58 -63.54 -21.57
C ILE A 80 -3.26 -62.62 -20.55
N GLU A 81 -4.26 -61.84 -20.96
CA GLU A 81 -5.01 -60.95 -20.06
C GLU A 81 -5.71 -61.74 -18.94
N ASN A 82 -6.41 -62.83 -19.30
CA ASN A 82 -7.08 -63.68 -18.32
C ASN A 82 -6.09 -64.37 -17.36
N GLY A 83 -4.96 -64.87 -17.88
CA GLY A 83 -3.92 -65.51 -17.07
C GLY A 83 -3.23 -64.51 -16.14
N LEU A 84 -2.98 -63.29 -16.62
CA LEU A 84 -2.43 -62.21 -15.83
C LEU A 84 -3.38 -61.77 -14.72
N HIS A 85 -4.67 -61.65 -15.02
CA HIS A 85 -5.70 -61.30 -14.03
C HIS A 85 -5.84 -62.37 -12.94
N GLN A 86 -5.75 -63.66 -13.30
CA GLN A 86 -5.71 -64.75 -12.31
C GLN A 86 -4.44 -64.68 -11.44
N LEU A 87 -3.30 -64.36 -12.05
CA LEU A 87 -2.04 -64.18 -11.34
C LEU A 87 -2.09 -62.98 -10.37
N GLU A 88 -2.65 -61.86 -10.81
CA GLU A 88 -2.89 -60.68 -9.98
C GLU A 88 -3.73 -61.03 -8.76
N THR A 89 -4.89 -61.64 -8.97
CA THR A 89 -5.80 -62.06 -7.89
C THR A 89 -5.12 -63.02 -6.91
N LEU A 90 -4.34 -63.98 -7.42
CA LEU A 90 -3.60 -64.93 -6.58
C LEU A 90 -2.53 -64.21 -5.75
N LEU A 91 -1.80 -63.30 -6.38
CA LEU A 91 -0.69 -62.60 -5.77
C LEU A 91 -1.20 -61.62 -4.71
N GLU A 92 -2.28 -60.89 -4.97
CA GLU A 92 -2.97 -60.05 -3.98
C GLU A 92 -3.38 -60.87 -2.75
N ALA A 93 -4.07 -62.00 -2.94
CA ALA A 93 -4.51 -62.86 -1.84
C ALA A 93 -3.34 -63.47 -1.04
N THR A 94 -2.23 -63.78 -1.72
CA THR A 94 -1.04 -64.35 -1.08
C THR A 94 -0.25 -63.28 -0.31
N VAL A 95 -0.11 -62.10 -0.89
CA VAL A 95 0.57 -60.96 -0.29
C VAL A 95 -0.20 -60.48 0.92
N ASP A 96 -1.51 -60.24 0.81
CA ASP A 96 -2.38 -59.87 1.94
C ASP A 96 -2.20 -60.83 3.13
N ARG A 97 -2.35 -62.13 2.89
CA ARG A 97 -2.19 -63.16 3.94
C ARG A 97 -0.78 -63.25 4.54
N THR A 98 0.26 -62.99 3.75
CA THR A 98 1.65 -63.06 4.24
C THR A 98 2.05 -61.79 4.95
N PHE A 99 1.55 -60.64 4.49
CA PHE A 99 1.82 -59.34 5.08
C PHE A 99 1.02 -59.10 6.36
N ASP A 100 -0.19 -59.67 6.51
CA ASP A 100 -0.89 -59.76 7.80
C ASP A 100 -0.03 -60.47 8.87
N LYS A 101 0.61 -61.59 8.48
CA LYS A 101 1.50 -62.35 9.38
C LYS A 101 2.78 -61.59 9.67
N PHE A 102 3.30 -60.89 8.68
CA PHE A 102 4.48 -60.04 8.84
C PHE A 102 4.18 -58.90 9.81
N GLU A 103 3.06 -58.18 9.63
CA GLU A 103 2.59 -57.13 10.54
C GLU A 103 2.52 -57.68 11.96
N LEU A 104 1.82 -58.79 12.14
CA LEU A 104 1.66 -59.42 13.45
C LEU A 104 3.01 -59.82 14.05
N PHE A 105 3.93 -60.38 13.25
CA PHE A 105 5.25 -60.79 13.70
C PHE A 105 6.09 -59.59 14.14
N VAL A 106 6.11 -58.54 13.32
CA VAL A 106 6.93 -57.34 13.54
C VAL A 106 6.43 -56.58 14.77
N LEU A 107 5.11 -56.39 14.92
CA LEU A 107 4.54 -55.76 16.12
C LEU A 107 4.73 -56.61 17.38
N ARG A 108 4.75 -57.94 17.26
CA ARG A 108 4.89 -58.84 18.41
C ARG A 108 6.34 -59.07 18.85
N ASN A 109 7.30 -59.00 17.93
CA ASN A 109 8.68 -59.38 18.19
C ASN A 109 9.68 -58.22 18.03
N THR A 110 9.65 -57.53 16.88
CA THR A 110 10.62 -56.48 16.57
C THR A 110 10.32 -55.19 17.34
N PHE A 111 9.07 -54.73 17.28
CA PHE A 111 8.61 -53.54 17.99
C PHE A 111 8.02 -53.90 19.36
N LYS A 112 8.72 -54.77 20.10
CA LYS A 112 8.32 -55.15 21.45
C LYS A 112 9.40 -54.73 22.44
N VAL A 113 8.94 -54.03 23.47
CA VAL A 113 9.76 -53.70 24.65
C VAL A 113 9.28 -54.58 25.81
N PRO A 114 10.15 -55.36 26.47
CA PRO A 114 9.79 -56.12 27.66
C PRO A 114 9.29 -55.22 28.79
N GLU A 115 8.20 -55.61 29.45
CA GLU A 115 7.59 -54.82 30.53
C GLU A 115 8.56 -54.58 31.69
N ASP A 116 9.40 -55.57 32.00
CA ASP A 116 10.42 -55.50 33.05
C ASP A 116 11.49 -54.41 32.79
N LEU A 117 11.71 -54.07 31.51
CA LEU A 117 12.72 -53.09 31.10
C LEU A 117 12.15 -51.68 30.89
N MET A 118 10.82 -51.52 30.85
CA MET A 118 10.20 -50.22 30.57
C MET A 118 10.63 -49.13 31.56
N GLY A 119 10.78 -49.47 32.84
CA GLY A 119 11.22 -48.50 33.87
C GLY A 119 12.71 -48.12 33.78
N TRP A 120 13.51 -48.89 33.04
CA TRP A 120 14.96 -48.69 32.90
C TRP A 120 15.34 -48.03 31.58
N ILE A 121 14.42 -47.97 30.62
CA ILE A 121 14.66 -47.38 29.31
C ILE A 121 14.49 -45.86 29.42
N ARG A 122 15.57 -45.12 29.13
CA ARG A 122 15.57 -43.66 29.02
C ARG A 122 15.94 -43.27 27.60
N LEU A 123 15.08 -42.48 26.94
CA LEU A 123 15.38 -41.96 25.61
C LEU A 123 16.38 -40.80 25.71
N LYS A 124 17.12 -40.54 24.64
CA LYS A 124 18.21 -39.55 24.61
C LYS A 124 17.77 -38.15 25.02
N HIS A 125 16.57 -37.72 24.62
CA HIS A 125 16.08 -36.38 24.97
C HIS A 125 15.68 -36.23 26.44
N TYR A 126 15.52 -37.35 27.18
CA TYR A 126 15.34 -37.30 28.62
C TYR A 126 16.66 -37.17 29.38
N GLU A 127 17.84 -37.34 28.76
CA GLU A 127 19.14 -37.35 29.45
C GLU A 127 19.43 -36.07 30.22
N ASN A 128 19.00 -34.92 29.70
CA ASN A 128 19.23 -33.60 30.28
C ASN A 128 18.00 -33.00 30.97
N ILE A 129 16.96 -33.81 31.19
CA ILE A 129 15.73 -33.36 31.87
C ILE A 129 15.80 -33.82 33.32
N ASP A 130 16.02 -32.87 34.22
CA ASP A 130 15.82 -33.08 35.64
C ASP A 130 14.33 -32.95 35.95
N LEU A 131 13.71 -34.08 36.32
CA LEU A 131 12.29 -34.13 36.73
C LEU A 131 12.07 -33.52 38.12
N HIS A 132 13.15 -33.17 38.82
CA HIS A 132 13.08 -32.39 40.04
C HIS A 132 13.17 -30.91 39.67
N PRO A 133 12.06 -30.15 39.72
CA PRO A 133 12.15 -28.72 39.47
C PRO A 133 13.07 -28.12 40.55
N PRO A 134 14.05 -27.28 40.17
CA PRO A 134 14.76 -26.46 41.14
C PRO A 134 13.74 -25.53 41.83
N GLU A 135 13.99 -25.12 43.08
CA GLU A 135 13.09 -24.19 43.81
C GLU A 135 12.88 -22.86 43.07
N ASP A 136 13.78 -22.50 42.15
CA ASP A 136 13.72 -21.31 41.29
C ASP A 136 13.09 -21.57 39.91
N ALA A 137 12.37 -22.69 39.75
CA ALA A 137 11.68 -23.01 38.51
C ALA A 137 10.58 -21.95 38.22
N PRO A 138 10.54 -21.37 37.02
CA PRO A 138 9.55 -20.36 36.68
C PRO A 138 8.14 -20.96 36.74
N THR A 139 7.41 -20.58 37.79
CA THR A 139 5.98 -20.91 37.95
C THR A 139 5.20 -20.40 36.74
N PRO A 140 4.11 -21.07 36.29
CA PRO A 140 3.25 -20.56 35.22
C PRO A 140 2.82 -19.11 35.43
N ASP A 141 2.67 -18.67 36.69
CA ASP A 141 2.34 -17.30 37.06
C ASP A 141 3.46 -16.31 36.76
N THR A 142 4.73 -16.68 36.95
CA THR A 142 5.87 -15.81 36.61
C THR A 142 6.00 -15.67 35.09
N ILE A 143 5.75 -16.75 34.35
CA ILE A 143 5.70 -16.75 32.88
C ILE A 143 4.54 -15.86 32.39
N ALA A 144 3.35 -15.96 32.99
CA ALA A 144 2.21 -15.12 32.65
C ALA A 144 2.48 -13.63 32.93
N ALA A 145 3.12 -13.32 34.07
CA ALA A 145 3.54 -11.97 34.41
C ALA A 145 4.58 -11.43 33.40
N GLN A 146 5.55 -12.24 33.00
CA GLN A 146 6.53 -11.87 31.96
C GLN A 146 5.88 -11.67 30.59
N ARG A 147 4.94 -12.53 30.19
CA ARG A 147 4.15 -12.37 28.96
C ARG A 147 3.37 -11.06 28.97
N LYS A 148 2.70 -10.73 30.09
CA LYS A 148 2.00 -9.45 30.25
C LYS A 148 2.97 -8.27 30.15
N LYS A 149 4.12 -8.34 30.82
CA LYS A 149 5.17 -7.32 30.73
C LYS A 149 5.65 -7.13 29.29
N LEU A 150 5.84 -8.21 28.54
CA LEU A 150 6.24 -8.20 27.13
C LEU A 150 5.16 -7.52 26.25
N LEU A 151 3.88 -7.80 26.51
CA LEU A 151 2.79 -7.14 25.78
C LEU A 151 2.75 -5.63 26.05
N GLU A 152 2.87 -5.22 27.31
CA GLU A 152 2.91 -3.80 27.67
C GLU A 152 4.14 -3.09 27.10
N THR A 153 5.32 -3.72 27.11
CA THR A 153 6.52 -3.13 26.50
C THR A 153 6.39 -3.03 24.98
N LYS A 154 5.77 -4.00 24.31
CA LYS A 154 5.44 -3.91 22.87
C LYS A 154 4.47 -2.77 22.58
N LYS A 155 3.43 -2.59 23.41
CA LYS A 155 2.47 -1.49 23.28
C LYS A 155 3.15 -0.14 23.45
N LEU A 156 3.99 0.01 24.48
CA LEU A 156 4.78 1.21 24.72
C LEU A 156 5.73 1.50 23.56
N ASN A 157 6.43 0.49 23.04
CA ASN A 157 7.33 0.67 21.90
C ASN A 157 6.59 1.17 20.65
N ARG A 158 5.39 0.65 20.38
CA ARG A 158 4.55 1.14 19.28
C ARG A 158 4.16 2.61 19.47
N ALA A 159 3.73 3.00 20.67
CA ALA A 159 3.38 4.38 20.97
C ALA A 159 4.61 5.31 20.84
N LEU A 160 5.76 4.89 21.35
CA LEU A 160 7.02 5.64 21.25
C LEU A 160 7.44 5.84 19.79
N LYS A 161 7.32 4.81 18.95
CA LYS A 161 7.61 4.93 17.51
C LYS A 161 6.66 5.88 16.79
N GLN A 162 5.39 5.90 17.19
CA GLN A 162 4.41 6.84 16.64
C GLN A 162 4.75 8.28 17.06
N GLU A 163 5.10 8.51 18.32
CA GLU A 163 5.54 9.81 18.82
C GLU A 163 6.85 10.26 18.17
N SER A 164 7.82 9.36 18.00
CA SER A 164 9.07 9.71 17.31
C SER A 164 8.83 10.11 15.87
N ALA A 165 7.93 9.41 15.16
CA ALA A 165 7.57 9.76 13.79
C ALA A 165 6.83 11.10 13.70
N GLN A 166 5.94 11.41 14.66
CA GLN A 166 5.29 12.72 14.75
C GLN A 166 6.31 13.84 15.02
N ASN A 167 7.20 13.63 15.99
CA ASN A 167 8.26 14.58 16.31
C ASN A 167 9.20 14.80 15.12
N GLU A 168 9.55 13.75 14.38
CA GLU A 168 10.35 13.85 13.16
C GLU A 168 9.64 14.66 12.07
N ALA A 169 8.34 14.43 11.87
CA ALA A 169 7.54 15.21 10.93
C ALA A 169 7.45 16.69 11.32
N ILE A 170 7.24 16.99 12.61
CA ILE A 170 7.23 18.37 13.12
C ILE A 170 8.60 19.02 12.96
N ILE A 171 9.69 18.31 13.28
CA ILE A 171 11.05 18.81 13.08
C ILE A 171 11.30 19.08 11.59
N ALA A 172 10.84 18.20 10.69
CA ALA A 172 10.94 18.42 9.24
C ALA A 172 10.16 19.67 8.80
N GLN A 173 8.94 19.86 9.30
CA GLN A 173 8.14 21.08 9.04
C GLN A 173 8.84 22.34 9.57
N LEU A 174 9.38 22.32 10.79
CA LEU A 174 10.13 23.43 11.36
C LEU A 174 11.41 23.72 10.57
N ARG A 175 12.14 22.68 10.14
CA ARG A 175 13.31 22.82 9.26
C ARG A 175 12.93 23.37 7.90
N GLN A 176 11.78 23.00 7.33
CA GLN A 176 11.26 23.55 6.08
C GLN A 176 10.91 25.03 6.24
N ILE A 177 10.27 25.43 7.34
CA ILE A 177 10.01 26.85 7.68
C ILE A 177 11.31 27.64 7.82
N LEU A 178 12.31 27.07 8.52
CA LEU A 178 13.64 27.68 8.66
C LEU A 178 14.38 27.77 7.32
N SER A 179 14.28 26.75 6.46
CA SER A 179 14.90 26.71 5.14
C SER A 179 14.22 27.62 4.12
N ALA A 180 12.91 27.83 4.22
CA ALA A 180 12.18 28.80 3.40
C ALA A 180 12.62 30.24 3.71
N ASN A 181 13.12 30.49 4.93
CA ASN A 181 13.71 31.76 5.36
C ASN A 181 15.25 31.80 5.25
N GLY A 182 15.89 30.69 4.87
CA GLY A 182 17.35 30.62 4.67
C GLY A 182 17.72 30.93 3.21
N PRO A 183 18.88 31.56 2.94
CA PRO A 183 19.35 31.71 1.58
C PRO A 183 19.59 30.31 1.00
N LYS A 184 18.95 30.02 -0.12
CA LYS A 184 19.18 28.82 -0.94
C LYS A 184 20.70 28.66 -1.14
N PRO A 185 21.34 27.56 -0.69
CA PRO A 185 22.71 27.30 -1.08
C PRO A 185 22.74 26.92 -2.55
N ASP A 186 23.67 27.51 -3.29
CA ASP A 186 23.99 27.19 -4.67
C ASP A 186 24.30 25.70 -4.82
N THR A 187 23.59 25.02 -5.72
CA THR A 187 23.99 23.71 -6.24
C THR A 187 24.42 23.84 -7.69
N THR A 188 25.74 23.81 -7.90
CA THR A 188 26.36 23.45 -9.18
C THR A 188 27.44 22.39 -8.96
N LYS A 189 27.08 21.15 -9.35
CA LYS A 189 27.93 19.99 -9.79
C LYS A 189 28.75 19.27 -8.68
N ALA A 190 28.91 17.94 -8.61
CA ALA A 190 28.59 16.77 -9.44
C ALA A 190 28.74 15.48 -8.59
N GLY A 191 28.12 14.36 -9.02
CA GLY A 191 28.51 13.00 -8.60
C GLY A 191 27.33 12.00 -8.50
N ASP A 192 27.33 11.01 -9.40
CA ASP A 192 26.42 9.84 -9.47
C ASP A 192 26.23 9.09 -8.14
N GLU A 193 25.00 8.63 -7.85
CA GLU A 193 24.59 7.21 -8.00
C GLU A 193 23.12 6.96 -7.59
N ALA A 194 22.42 6.23 -8.48
CA ALA A 194 21.37 5.22 -8.27
C ALA A 194 20.21 5.42 -7.25
N ALA A 195 19.05 5.83 -7.80
CA ALA A 195 17.68 5.27 -7.67
C ALA A 195 17.00 5.04 -6.29
N PRO A 196 15.66 4.86 -6.24
CA PRO A 196 14.58 5.38 -7.07
C PRO A 196 13.55 6.19 -6.27
N SER A 197 12.83 7.03 -7.00
CA SER A 197 11.59 7.68 -6.63
C SER A 197 10.50 6.68 -6.21
N THR A 198 10.02 6.78 -4.97
CA THR A 198 8.66 6.40 -4.61
C THR A 198 7.87 7.64 -4.22
N THR A 199 7.06 8.07 -5.18
CA THR A 199 5.84 8.84 -4.99
C THR A 199 5.05 8.25 -3.83
N THR A 200 4.97 8.98 -2.73
CA THR A 200 3.88 8.79 -1.76
C THR A 200 3.30 10.15 -1.50
N ALA A 201 2.14 10.37 -2.13
CA ALA A 201 1.24 11.46 -1.87
C ALA A 201 0.86 11.44 -0.39
N ASN A 202 1.59 12.20 0.43
CA ASN A 202 1.15 12.55 1.77
C ASN A 202 0.89 14.05 1.78
N THR A 203 -0.40 14.35 1.84
CA THR A 203 -1.04 15.63 2.14
C THR A 203 -0.55 16.20 3.47
N THR A 204 0.70 16.64 3.55
CA THR A 204 1.09 17.63 4.55
C THR A 204 0.88 18.98 3.91
N LYS A 205 -0.07 19.77 4.43
CA LYS A 205 -0.20 21.19 4.13
C LYS A 205 1.19 21.82 4.27
N ASP A 206 1.88 22.00 3.15
CA ASP A 206 3.07 22.83 3.10
C ASP A 206 2.63 24.18 3.66
N LEU A 207 3.17 24.53 4.83
CA LEU A 207 2.96 25.84 5.42
C LEU A 207 3.73 26.83 4.55
N ASP A 208 3.08 27.22 3.45
CA ASP A 208 3.61 28.14 2.48
C ASP A 208 3.56 29.56 3.08
N LEU A 209 4.65 29.92 3.78
CA LEU A 209 4.85 31.27 4.29
C LEU A 209 5.19 32.27 3.17
N SER A 210 5.19 31.84 1.89
CA SER A 210 5.34 32.75 0.76
C SER A 210 4.30 33.85 0.75
N PHE A 211 3.13 33.67 1.38
CA PHE A 211 2.12 34.73 1.52
C PHE A 211 2.68 36.00 2.17
N LEU A 212 3.57 35.87 3.17
CA LEU A 212 4.15 37.02 3.88
C LEU A 212 5.09 37.84 3.00
N THR A 213 5.72 37.23 1.99
CA THR A 213 6.69 37.87 1.10
C THR A 213 6.14 38.16 -0.31
N SER A 214 5.11 37.44 -0.73
CA SER A 214 4.55 37.50 -2.09
C SER A 214 3.35 38.42 -2.24
N SER A 215 2.80 38.96 -1.14
CA SER A 215 1.70 39.93 -1.21
C SER A 215 2.10 41.15 -2.06
N ALA A 216 1.13 41.76 -2.76
CA ALA A 216 1.40 42.90 -3.66
C ALA A 216 2.08 44.08 -2.92
N ALA A 217 1.67 44.33 -1.67
CA ALA A 217 2.30 45.33 -0.80
C ALA A 217 3.73 44.95 -0.40
N ALA A 218 3.99 43.66 -0.11
CA ALA A 218 5.33 43.16 0.17
C ALA A 218 6.26 43.30 -1.04
N ARG A 219 5.77 43.02 -2.26
CA ARG A 219 6.54 43.22 -3.51
C ARG A 219 6.87 44.69 -3.76
N GLN A 220 5.93 45.60 -3.53
CA GLN A 220 6.16 47.05 -3.64
C GLN A 220 7.21 47.54 -2.62
N LEU A 221 7.16 47.01 -1.40
CA LEU A 221 8.11 47.33 -0.33
C LEU A 221 9.40 46.48 -0.38
N ARG A 222 9.58 45.67 -1.43
CA ARG A 222 10.71 44.74 -1.63
C ARG A 222 10.98 43.82 -0.44
N VAL A 223 9.94 43.45 0.31
CA VAL A 223 10.02 42.54 1.45
C VAL A 223 10.26 41.12 0.93
N GLY A 224 11.42 40.53 1.26
CA GLY A 224 11.80 39.18 0.82
C GLY A 224 12.35 39.07 -0.61
N ALA A 225 12.60 40.18 -1.30
CA ALA A 225 13.26 40.15 -2.61
C ALA A 225 14.76 39.84 -2.46
N VAL A 226 15.20 38.69 -2.99
CA VAL A 226 16.62 38.34 -3.08
C VAL A 226 17.26 39.22 -4.16
N ALA A 227 17.82 40.36 -3.77
CA ALA A 227 18.83 41.06 -4.54
C ALA A 227 20.21 40.54 -4.09
N GLY A 228 21.09 40.26 -5.05
CA GLY A 228 22.27 39.40 -4.89
C GLY A 228 23.28 39.76 -3.79
N SER A 229 24.09 38.74 -3.45
CA SER A 229 25.33 38.63 -2.66
C SER A 229 25.60 39.50 -1.41
N ASN A 230 24.79 40.49 -1.08
CA ASN A 230 24.96 41.31 0.12
C ASN A 230 23.94 40.87 1.18
N THR A 231 24.43 40.04 2.09
CA THR A 231 23.74 39.60 3.29
C THR A 231 23.31 40.80 4.14
N GLN A 232 22.03 40.85 4.51
CA GLN A 232 21.32 41.85 5.34
C GLN A 232 20.59 42.97 4.59
N HIS A 233 19.62 42.61 3.75
CA HIS A 233 18.52 43.53 3.43
C HIS A 233 17.38 43.34 4.45
N THR A 234 17.22 44.28 5.38
CA THR A 234 16.02 44.39 6.25
C THR A 234 15.12 45.52 5.74
N PRO A 235 14.42 45.34 4.59
CA PRO A 235 13.67 46.41 3.92
C PRO A 235 12.54 46.95 4.80
N ILE A 236 11.92 46.10 5.63
CA ILE A 236 10.92 46.53 6.62
C ILE A 236 11.56 47.49 7.62
N THR A 237 12.70 47.13 8.21
CA THR A 237 13.37 47.98 9.19
C THR A 237 13.78 49.32 8.57
N THR A 238 14.37 49.31 7.38
CA THR A 238 14.81 50.57 6.72
C THR A 238 13.63 51.46 6.32
N ASN A 239 12.57 50.89 5.76
CA ASN A 239 11.39 51.64 5.35
C ASN A 239 10.66 52.21 6.58
N THR A 240 10.51 51.41 7.65
CA THR A 240 9.87 51.88 8.89
C THR A 240 10.71 52.95 9.58
N THR A 241 12.04 52.79 9.67
CA THR A 241 12.91 53.84 10.22
C THR A 241 12.89 55.11 9.38
N PHE A 242 12.84 54.99 8.05
CA PHE A 242 12.73 56.15 7.17
C PHE A 242 11.40 56.87 7.36
N ILE A 243 10.27 56.16 7.35
CA ILE A 243 8.95 56.75 7.60
C ILE A 243 8.91 57.43 8.98
N LEU A 244 9.42 56.77 10.02
CA LEU A 244 9.53 57.36 11.36
C LEU A 244 10.39 58.62 11.37
N SER A 245 11.49 58.65 10.60
CA SER A 245 12.35 59.83 10.49
C SER A 245 11.71 61.01 9.73
N GLN A 246 10.80 60.74 8.78
CA GLN A 246 10.14 61.77 7.97
C GLN A 246 8.86 62.33 8.61
N LEU A 247 8.27 61.61 9.57
CA LEU A 247 7.05 62.00 10.27
C LEU A 247 7.18 63.38 10.97
N PRO A 248 8.28 63.70 11.68
CA PRO A 248 8.47 65.03 12.28
C PRO A 248 8.55 66.16 11.24
N ALA A 249 9.17 65.93 10.08
CA ALA A 249 9.28 66.92 9.02
C ALA A 249 7.92 67.22 8.38
N LEU A 250 7.08 66.20 8.16
CA LEU A 250 5.70 66.38 7.73
C LEU A 250 4.84 67.09 8.78
N GLN A 251 5.02 66.78 10.06
CA GLN A 251 4.33 67.50 11.14
C GLN A 251 4.72 68.99 11.18
N ALA A 252 5.99 69.31 10.93
CA ALA A 252 6.46 70.69 10.83
C ALA A 252 5.85 71.41 9.62
N LEU A 253 5.83 70.77 8.44
CA LEU A 253 5.19 71.32 7.24
C LEU A 253 3.68 71.49 7.41
N ILE A 254 2.98 70.57 8.08
CA ILE A 254 1.54 70.74 8.39
C ILE A 254 1.33 71.93 9.32
N LYS A 255 2.19 72.12 10.32
CA LYS A 255 2.12 73.30 11.20
C LYS A 255 2.36 74.61 10.45
N GLU A 256 3.19 74.61 9.40
CA GLU A 256 3.45 75.79 8.57
C GLU A 256 2.40 76.02 7.48
N LEU A 257 1.88 74.96 6.86
CA LEU A 257 0.89 75.04 5.78
C LEU A 257 -0.52 75.28 6.29
N ARG A 258 -0.88 74.79 7.50
CA ARG A 258 -2.20 75.01 8.10
C ARG A 258 -2.59 76.50 8.21
N PRO A 259 -1.72 77.44 8.66
CA PRO A 259 -2.04 78.86 8.61
C PRO A 259 -2.05 79.43 7.18
N LYS A 260 -1.20 78.93 6.26
CA LYS A 260 -1.19 79.37 4.86
C LYS A 260 -2.45 78.96 4.08
N LEU A 261 -3.06 77.83 4.44
CA LEU A 261 -4.34 77.36 3.90
C LEU A 261 -5.50 78.21 4.44
N ALA A 262 -5.46 78.60 5.72
CA ALA A 262 -6.41 79.54 6.29
C ALA A 262 -6.34 80.93 5.62
N THR A 263 -5.14 81.39 5.25
CA THR A 263 -4.98 82.64 4.47
C THR A 263 -5.41 82.51 3.01
N LEU A 264 -5.30 81.32 2.41
CA LEU A 264 -5.74 81.05 1.04
C LEU A 264 -7.27 80.98 0.94
N GLN A 265 -7.94 80.34 1.90
CA GLN A 265 -9.40 80.40 2.02
C GLN A 265 -9.89 81.85 2.20
N GLN A 266 -9.15 82.68 2.94
CA GLN A 266 -9.45 84.11 3.05
C GLN A 266 -9.14 84.93 1.78
N SER A 267 -8.31 84.43 0.87
CA SER A 267 -8.03 85.07 -0.43
C SER A 267 -9.00 84.62 -1.53
N GLU A 268 -9.58 83.42 -1.41
CA GLU A 268 -10.70 82.94 -2.23
C GLU A 268 -11.98 83.76 -1.93
N ASP A 269 -12.19 84.14 -0.67
CA ASP A 269 -13.26 85.07 -0.25
C ASP A 269 -13.05 86.54 -0.72
N LYS A 270 -11.88 86.91 -1.27
CA LYS A 270 -11.53 88.29 -1.61
C LYS A 270 -11.18 88.54 -3.08
N MET A 271 -11.35 87.57 -3.97
CA MET A 271 -11.22 87.77 -5.41
C MET A 271 -12.57 87.53 -6.10
N GLU A 272 -13.37 88.59 -6.15
CA GLU A 272 -14.60 88.66 -6.95
C GLU A 272 -14.26 88.71 -8.45
N VAL A 273 -13.90 87.58 -9.07
CA VAL A 273 -13.71 87.40 -10.53
C VAL A 273 -13.83 85.89 -10.80
N ASP A 274 -14.73 85.32 -11.60
CA ASP A 274 -15.39 85.78 -12.82
C ASP A 274 -16.69 84.96 -12.96
N SER A 275 -17.89 85.57 -12.86
CA SER A 275 -19.16 84.83 -12.98
C SER A 275 -19.28 84.05 -14.31
N LYS A 276 -18.44 84.41 -15.29
CA LYS A 276 -18.33 83.75 -16.59
C LYS A 276 -17.56 82.42 -16.53
N ALA A 277 -16.62 82.25 -15.61
CA ALA A 277 -15.90 81.00 -15.39
C ALA A 277 -16.76 80.00 -14.62
N ASP A 278 -17.51 80.47 -13.61
CA ASP A 278 -18.45 79.63 -12.87
C ASP A 278 -19.66 79.23 -13.72
N ALA A 279 -20.22 80.15 -14.51
CA ALA A 279 -21.28 79.81 -15.47
C ALA A 279 -20.81 78.77 -16.51
N ARG A 280 -19.53 78.80 -16.90
CA ARG A 280 -18.94 77.78 -17.78
C ARG A 280 -18.74 76.44 -17.08
N ARG A 281 -18.31 76.43 -15.80
CA ARG A 281 -18.23 75.20 -15.00
C ARG A 281 -19.60 74.57 -14.82
N GLU A 282 -20.61 75.34 -14.43
CA GLU A 282 -21.99 74.85 -14.31
C GLU A 282 -22.56 74.37 -15.66
N TYR A 283 -22.21 75.04 -16.77
CA TYR A 283 -22.61 74.59 -18.10
C TYR A 283 -21.93 73.28 -18.51
N ILE A 284 -20.63 73.12 -18.22
CA ILE A 284 -19.90 71.88 -18.49
C ILE A 284 -20.42 70.77 -17.59
N GLU A 285 -20.61 71.02 -16.30
CA GLU A 285 -21.16 70.04 -15.35
C GLU A 285 -22.58 69.64 -15.70
N SER A 286 -23.45 70.57 -16.10
CA SER A 286 -24.80 70.24 -16.57
C SER A 286 -24.79 69.46 -17.89
N ARG A 287 -23.89 69.75 -18.83
CA ARG A 287 -23.75 68.96 -20.07
C ARG A 287 -23.14 67.58 -19.81
N VAL A 288 -22.16 67.46 -18.93
CA VAL A 288 -21.56 66.18 -18.51
C VAL A 288 -22.61 65.35 -17.77
N ARG A 289 -23.39 65.96 -16.88
CA ARG A 289 -24.50 65.30 -16.18
C ARG A 289 -25.57 64.81 -17.16
N LEU A 290 -26.01 65.65 -18.10
CA LEU A 290 -26.98 65.24 -19.13
C LEU A 290 -26.42 64.11 -20.01
N HIS A 291 -25.11 64.12 -20.30
CA HIS A 291 -24.47 63.06 -21.07
C HIS A 291 -24.37 61.76 -20.27
N LEU A 292 -24.05 61.81 -18.97
CA LEU A 292 -24.03 60.66 -18.07
C LEU A 292 -25.44 60.11 -17.81
N GLU A 293 -26.46 60.96 -17.71
CA GLU A 293 -27.87 60.54 -17.59
C GLU A 293 -28.33 59.85 -18.89
N ARG A 294 -27.95 60.38 -20.06
CA ARG A 294 -28.23 59.76 -21.37
C ARG A 294 -27.44 58.49 -21.62
N SER A 295 -26.24 58.35 -21.06
CA SER A 295 -25.44 57.11 -21.09
C SER A 295 -25.80 56.14 -19.95
N GLY A 296 -26.81 56.47 -19.12
CA GLY A 296 -27.37 55.59 -18.10
C GLY A 296 -26.49 55.40 -16.86
N GLN A 297 -25.63 56.36 -16.51
CA GLN A 297 -24.53 56.17 -15.55
C GLN A 297 -24.55 57.07 -14.31
N LEU A 298 -25.65 57.75 -13.98
CA LEU A 298 -25.88 58.26 -12.63
C LEU A 298 -27.30 57.99 -12.14
N ALA A 299 -27.37 57.28 -11.00
CA ALA A 299 -28.55 57.14 -10.18
C ALA A 299 -28.75 58.41 -9.35
N ALA A 300 -29.94 59.01 -9.43
CA ALA A 300 -30.36 60.05 -8.51
C ALA A 300 -30.54 59.44 -7.11
N GLY A 301 -29.58 59.64 -6.22
CA GLY A 301 -29.64 59.18 -4.84
C GLY A 301 -28.55 59.85 -4.02
N ASN A 302 -28.96 60.82 -3.21
CA ASN A 302 -28.12 61.58 -2.30
C ASN A 302 -27.66 60.68 -1.15
N GLU A 303 -26.41 60.18 -1.15
CA GLU A 303 -25.70 59.78 0.07
C GLU A 303 -24.21 59.43 -0.18
N VAL A 304 -23.43 59.67 0.87
CA VAL A 304 -21.97 59.66 0.94
C VAL A 304 -21.41 58.23 0.85
N ASN A 305 -20.99 57.80 -0.33
CA ASN A 305 -19.79 56.95 -0.62
C ASN A 305 -19.92 56.29 -2.00
N PRO A 306 -19.06 56.59 -2.99
CA PRO A 306 -19.08 55.91 -4.28
C PRO A 306 -18.32 54.59 -4.16
N VAL A 307 -18.98 53.55 -3.65
CA VAL A 307 -18.51 52.18 -3.94
C VAL A 307 -18.86 51.90 -5.39
N LEU A 308 -17.82 51.74 -6.21
CA LEU A 308 -17.87 51.21 -7.56
C LEU A 308 -18.50 49.81 -7.52
N THR A 309 -19.83 49.74 -7.49
CA THR A 309 -20.53 48.47 -7.69
C THR A 309 -20.39 48.14 -9.17
N GLY A 310 -19.50 47.20 -9.48
CA GLY A 310 -19.45 46.55 -10.77
C GLY A 310 -20.83 46.03 -11.19
N ARG A 311 -21.01 45.88 -12.51
CA ARG A 311 -22.25 45.47 -13.19
C ARG A 311 -23.03 44.44 -12.35
N ARG A 312 -24.23 44.81 -11.91
CA ARG A 312 -25.15 43.85 -11.30
C ARG A 312 -25.61 42.89 -12.40
N ILE A 313 -25.38 41.60 -12.18
CA ILE A 313 -25.84 40.51 -13.04
C ILE A 313 -27.38 40.55 -13.00
N ASP A 314 -28.01 40.61 -14.18
CA ASP A 314 -29.46 40.65 -14.28
C ASP A 314 -30.06 39.29 -13.89
N VAL A 315 -31.29 39.27 -13.37
CA VAL A 315 -31.94 38.05 -12.86
C VAL A 315 -32.05 36.98 -13.95
N ALA A 316 -32.20 37.39 -15.21
CA ALA A 316 -32.17 36.50 -16.36
C ALA A 316 -30.81 35.82 -16.58
N GLU A 317 -29.71 36.53 -16.31
CA GLU A 317 -28.34 36.00 -16.43
C GLU A 317 -28.01 35.04 -15.26
N ALA A 318 -28.56 35.29 -14.07
CA ALA A 318 -28.48 34.37 -12.94
C ALA A 318 -29.27 33.06 -13.19
N GLN A 319 -30.47 33.16 -13.76
CA GLN A 319 -31.28 31.99 -14.12
C GLN A 319 -30.65 31.17 -15.25
N ALA A 320 -29.99 31.82 -16.22
CA ALA A 320 -29.23 31.13 -17.25
C ALA A 320 -28.08 30.31 -16.66
N LEU A 321 -27.32 30.87 -15.71
CA LEU A 321 -26.25 30.14 -15.02
C LEU A 321 -26.76 28.98 -14.18
N GLU A 322 -27.93 29.12 -13.56
CA GLU A 322 -28.56 28.03 -12.81
C GLU A 322 -28.99 26.88 -13.73
N SER A 323 -29.56 27.17 -14.91
CA SER A 323 -29.90 26.15 -15.91
C SER A 323 -28.68 25.40 -16.45
N VAL A 324 -27.55 26.08 -16.65
CA VAL A 324 -26.30 25.46 -17.10
C VAL A 324 -25.73 24.56 -16.01
N MET A 325 -25.84 24.95 -14.75
CA MET A 325 -25.39 24.13 -13.63
C MET A 325 -26.26 22.87 -13.46
N GLY A 326 -27.57 22.96 -13.68
CA GLY A 326 -28.48 21.81 -13.69
C GLY A 326 -28.15 20.79 -14.78
N LEU A 327 -27.83 21.25 -16.00
CA LEU A 327 -27.40 20.38 -17.11
C LEU A 327 -26.06 19.68 -16.84
N LEU A 328 -25.14 20.34 -16.13
CA LEU A 328 -23.85 19.75 -15.77
C LEU A 328 -24.00 18.68 -14.67
N ALA A 329 -24.95 18.85 -13.76
CA ALA A 329 -25.26 17.89 -12.69
C ALA A 329 -25.96 16.63 -13.23
N GLU A 330 -26.85 16.75 -14.21
CA GLU A 330 -27.46 15.58 -14.88
C GLU A 330 -26.46 14.77 -15.71
N GLY A 331 -25.40 15.40 -16.23
CA GLY A 331 -24.32 14.73 -16.95
C GLY A 331 -23.46 13.80 -16.08
N GLN A 332 -23.35 14.06 -14.77
CA GLN A 332 -22.55 13.23 -13.86
C GLN A 332 -23.30 11.99 -13.34
N ASN A 333 -24.64 12.00 -13.33
CA ASN A 333 -25.45 10.87 -12.85
C ASN A 333 -25.75 9.79 -13.92
N LYS A 334 -25.34 9.98 -15.18
CA LYS A 334 -25.47 8.99 -16.27
C LYS A 334 -24.17 8.24 -16.60
N SER A 335 -23.12 8.42 -15.79
CA SER A 335 -21.82 7.76 -16.00
C SER A 335 -21.34 6.96 -14.77
N ALA A 336 -22.28 6.44 -13.97
CA ALA A 336 -22.03 5.46 -12.92
C ALA A 336 -22.87 4.21 -13.15
#